data_AF-A0AAI8YTE6-F1
#
_entry.id   AF-A0AAI8YTE6-F1
#
_cell.length_a   1.000
_cell.length_b   1.000
_cell.length_c   1.000
_cell.angle_alpha   90.00
_cell.angle_beta   90.00
_cell.angle_gamma   90.00
#
_symmetry.space_group_name_H-M   'P 1'
#
loop_
_entity.id
_entity.type
_entity.pdbx_description
1 polymer ?
#
loop_
_entity_poly.entity_id
_entity_poly.type
_entity_poly.pdbx_seq_one_letter_code
_entity_poly.pdbx_strand_id
1 'polypeptide(L)'
;MDPDIEAALASLPIPNLDDIDFDALPESSTELKPLSPLLQSCIRRLEHAARQGDLVSIQELIATVGTLGHGNSIRAGRSLTLAIENSYYEVVEYLVAAGVEISFWDIQKAIEEAKASRNVRSLQLLFERWDINREFGWSDPPALAYDPPSSLLSPASVFLY
;
A
#
# COMPACT_ATOMS: atom_id res chain seq x y z
N MET A 1 -37.49 6.20 -11.20
CA MET A 1 -36.44 6.24 -12.23
C MET A 1 -36.87 7.27 -13.25
N ASP A 2 -35.98 8.19 -13.60
CA ASP A 2 -36.27 9.29 -14.52
C ASP A 2 -36.43 8.73 -15.95
N PRO A 3 -37.54 8.96 -16.66
CA PRO A 3 -37.76 8.45 -18.02
C PRO A 3 -36.72 8.98 -19.03
N ASP A 4 -36.10 10.11 -18.70
CA ASP A 4 -35.02 10.71 -19.49
C ASP A 4 -33.73 9.88 -19.44
N ILE A 5 -33.48 9.13 -18.36
CA ILE A 5 -32.31 8.25 -18.23
C ILE A 5 -32.48 6.99 -19.10
N GLU A 6 -33.68 6.41 -19.16
CA GLU A 6 -33.94 5.26 -20.04
C GLU A 6 -33.84 5.63 -21.53
N ALA A 7 -34.36 6.79 -21.92
CA ALA A 7 -34.24 7.29 -23.28
C ALA A 7 -32.76 7.55 -23.65
N ALA A 8 -31.96 8.09 -22.73
CA ALA A 8 -30.54 8.31 -22.93
C ALA A 8 -29.78 6.99 -23.10
N LEU A 9 -30.01 5.99 -22.23
CA LEU A 9 -29.37 4.68 -22.29
C LEU A 9 -29.74 3.91 -23.57
N ALA A 10 -30.97 4.03 -24.05
CA ALA A 10 -31.43 3.40 -25.28
C ALA A 10 -30.85 4.06 -26.55
N SER A 11 -30.38 5.31 -26.46
CA SER A 11 -29.75 6.03 -27.57
C SER A 11 -28.24 5.83 -27.66
N LEU A 12 -27.62 5.18 -26.66
CA LEU A 12 -26.19 4.94 -26.68
C LEU A 12 -25.86 3.90 -27.77
N PRO A 13 -24.93 4.20 -28.68
CA PRO A 13 -24.44 3.20 -29.61
C PRO A 13 -23.82 2.06 -28.82
N ILE A 14 -24.34 0.84 -29.01
CA ILE A 14 -23.73 -0.36 -28.45
C ILE A 14 -22.34 -0.46 -29.10
N PRO A 15 -21.23 -0.39 -28.33
CA PRO A 15 -19.90 -0.47 -28.91
C PRO A 15 -19.77 -1.82 -29.63
N ASN A 16 -19.33 -1.78 -30.88
CA ASN A 16 -19.02 -2.99 -31.61
C ASN A 16 -17.82 -3.65 -30.93
N LEU A 17 -17.96 -4.91 -30.51
CA LEU A 17 -16.88 -5.63 -29.83
C LEU A 17 -15.63 -5.77 -30.70
N ASP A 18 -15.79 -5.72 -32.03
CA ASP A 18 -14.68 -5.78 -32.99
C ASP A 18 -13.85 -4.47 -33.04
N ASP A 19 -14.38 -3.35 -32.53
CA ASP A 19 -13.65 -2.07 -32.41
C ASP A 19 -12.89 -1.96 -31.07
N ILE A 20 -13.10 -2.90 -30.16
CA ILE A 20 -12.40 -2.94 -28.87
C ILE A 20 -11.07 -3.65 -29.09
N ASP A 21 -10.00 -2.88 -29.14
CA ASP A 21 -8.65 -3.41 -29.19
C ASP A 21 -8.26 -3.98 -27.80
N PHE A 22 -8.54 -5.27 -27.59
CA PHE A 22 -8.13 -6.00 -26.38
C PHE A 22 -6.60 -6.16 -26.28
N ASP A 23 -5.88 -5.95 -27.39
CA ASP A 23 -4.43 -5.94 -27.47
C ASP A 23 -3.83 -4.54 -27.28
N ALA A 24 -4.67 -3.52 -27.04
CA ALA A 24 -4.23 -2.20 -26.59
C ALA A 24 -3.59 -2.36 -25.20
N LEU A 25 -2.32 -2.74 -25.21
CA LEU A 25 -1.46 -2.64 -24.05
C LEU A 25 -1.59 -1.20 -23.55
N PRO A 26 -1.97 -0.97 -22.28
CA PRO A 26 -1.82 0.36 -21.74
C PRO A 26 -0.34 0.73 -21.96
N GLU A 27 -0.10 1.83 -22.65
CA GLU A 27 1.22 2.47 -22.82
C GLU A 27 1.90 2.72 -21.45
N SER A 28 1.20 2.49 -20.34
CA SER A 28 1.73 2.39 -18.98
C SER A 28 2.22 1.00 -18.58
N SER A 29 2.56 0.11 -19.53
CA SER A 29 3.50 -0.98 -19.24
C SER A 29 4.85 -0.33 -18.98
N THR A 30 4.95 0.34 -17.83
CA THR A 30 6.17 0.93 -17.30
C THR A 30 7.18 -0.20 -17.31
N GLU A 31 8.07 -0.19 -18.30
CA GLU A 31 9.35 -0.84 -18.18
C GLU A 31 9.89 -0.38 -16.83
N LEU A 32 9.78 -1.26 -15.82
CA LEU A 32 10.30 -0.99 -14.50
C LEU A 32 11.79 -0.90 -14.69
N LYS A 33 12.28 0.32 -14.92
CA LYS A 33 13.71 0.59 -15.08
C LYS A 33 14.38 -0.07 -13.88
N PRO A 34 15.28 -1.04 -14.11
CA PRO A 34 15.84 -1.83 -13.02
C PRO A 34 16.44 -0.85 -12.02
N LEU A 35 16.04 -0.99 -10.75
CA LEU A 35 16.52 -0.14 -9.67
C LEU A 35 18.05 -0.12 -9.71
N SER A 36 18.67 1.04 -9.44
CA SER A 36 20.12 1.12 -9.42
C SER A 36 20.70 0.07 -8.46
N PRO A 37 21.83 -0.58 -8.79
CA PRO A 37 22.40 -1.64 -7.95
C PRO A 37 22.72 -1.15 -6.53
N LEU A 38 23.02 0.15 -6.38
CA LEU A 38 23.18 0.81 -5.08
C LEU A 38 21.87 0.83 -4.29
N LEU A 39 20.76 1.27 -4.92
CA LEU A 39 19.45 1.29 -4.28
C LEU A 39 18.99 -0.12 -3.87
N GLN A 40 19.22 -1.13 -4.71
CA GLN A 40 18.92 -2.53 -4.36
C GLN A 40 19.73 -3.03 -3.16
N SER A 41 20.99 -2.61 -3.03
CA SER A 41 21.83 -2.93 -1.86
C SER A 41 21.29 -2.24 -0.61
N CYS A 42 20.95 -0.96 -0.70
CA CYS A 42 20.35 -0.20 0.40
C CYS A 42 19.03 -0.83 0.88
N ILE A 43 18.14 -1.21 -0.04
CA ILE A 43 16.87 -1.87 0.29
C ILE A 43 17.13 -3.20 1.03
N ARG A 44 18.04 -4.05 0.56
CA ARG A 44 18.38 -5.30 1.26
C ARG A 44 18.95 -5.07 2.66
N ARG A 45 19.78 -4.04 2.83
CA ARG A 45 20.31 -3.66 4.15
C ARG A 45 19.20 -3.15 5.06
N LEU A 46 18.25 -2.39 4.51
CA LEU A 46 17.09 -1.88 5.24
C LEU A 46 16.18 -3.03 5.69
N GLU A 47 15.91 -4.01 4.83
CA GLU A 47 15.18 -5.23 5.19
C GLU A 47 15.89 -6.03 6.28
N HIS A 48 17.22 -6.12 6.24
CA HIS A 48 17.99 -6.79 7.27
C HIS A 48 17.88 -6.06 8.61
N ALA A 49 18.03 -4.73 8.62
CA ALA A 49 17.90 -3.92 9.83
C ALA A 49 16.48 -3.99 10.42
N ALA A 50 15.44 -3.96 9.57
CA ALA A 50 14.05 -4.12 9.98
C ALA A 50 13.78 -5.48 10.61
N ARG A 51 14.41 -6.55 10.11
CA ARG A 51 14.33 -7.89 10.72
C ARG A 51 14.99 -7.96 12.10
N GLN A 52 15.99 -7.13 12.37
CA GLN A 52 16.68 -7.08 13.67
C GLN A 52 16.07 -6.04 14.64
N GLY A 53 15.14 -5.21 14.16
CA GLY A 53 14.61 -4.09 14.95
C GLY A 53 15.62 -2.96 15.16
N ASP A 54 16.66 -2.87 14.33
CA ASP A 54 17.72 -1.86 14.47
C ASP A 54 17.27 -0.51 13.89
N LEU A 55 16.63 0.29 14.74
CA LEU A 55 16.12 1.61 14.40
C LEU A 55 17.23 2.57 13.93
N VAL A 56 18.42 2.49 14.50
CA VAL A 56 19.53 3.42 14.17
C VAL A 56 19.99 3.18 12.74
N SER A 57 20.24 1.91 12.39
CA SER A 57 20.59 1.54 11.01
C SER A 57 19.47 1.91 10.01
N ILE A 58 18.21 1.78 10.41
CA ILE A 58 17.05 2.13 9.57
C ILE A 58 17.01 3.63 9.29
N GLN A 59 17.24 4.48 10.28
CA GLN A 59 17.26 5.93 10.12
C GLN A 59 18.32 6.38 9.11
N GLU A 60 19.54 5.85 9.23
CA GLU A 60 20.64 6.15 8.30
C GLU A 60 20.33 5.66 6.87
N LEU A 61 19.78 4.45 6.76
CA LEU A 61 19.45 3.84 5.48
C LEU A 61 18.28 4.56 4.79
N ILE A 62 17.25 4.97 5.52
CA ILE A 62 16.12 5.75 4.98
C ILE A 62 16.60 7.09 4.43
N ALA A 63 17.48 7.80 5.15
CA ALA A 63 18.07 9.05 4.64
C ALA A 63 18.85 8.80 3.33
N THR A 64 19.57 7.68 3.26
CA THR A 64 20.31 7.27 2.05
C THR A 64 19.36 6.88 0.91
N VAL A 65 18.29 6.14 1.18
CA VAL A 65 17.29 5.74 0.17
C VAL A 65 16.51 6.95 -0.34
N GLY A 66 16.17 7.91 0.52
CA GLY A 66 15.50 9.14 0.13
C GLY A 66 16.33 10.01 -0.82
N THR A 67 17.65 10.03 -0.65
CA THR A 67 18.57 10.75 -1.57
C THR A 67 18.83 9.99 -2.87
N LEU A 68 18.75 8.66 -2.85
CA LEU A 68 18.96 7.80 -4.02
C LEU A 68 17.67 7.54 -4.84
N GLY A 69 16.50 7.70 -4.21
CA GLY A 69 15.20 7.53 -4.84
C GLY A 69 14.89 8.68 -5.81
N HIS A 70 14.22 8.37 -6.93
CA HIS A 70 13.76 9.36 -7.91
C HIS A 70 12.23 9.42 -7.92
N GLY A 71 11.61 9.64 -6.76
CA GLY A 71 10.16 9.71 -6.65
C GLY A 71 9.70 10.22 -5.29
N ASN A 72 8.41 10.57 -5.20
CA ASN A 72 7.79 11.13 -4.00
C ASN A 72 7.59 10.09 -2.88
N SER A 73 7.85 8.80 -3.13
CA SER A 73 7.66 7.72 -2.16
C SER A 73 8.96 6.93 -1.97
N ILE A 74 9.27 6.61 -0.70
CA ILE A 74 10.45 5.82 -0.35
C ILE A 74 10.14 4.33 -0.59
N ARG A 75 10.82 3.74 -1.58
CA ARG A 75 10.76 2.28 -1.82
C ARG A 75 11.61 1.56 -0.78
N ALA A 76 10.96 1.07 0.27
CA ALA A 76 11.62 0.40 1.39
C ALA A 76 11.61 -1.15 1.29
N GLY A 77 11.13 -1.72 0.19
CA GLY A 77 11.00 -3.17 0.03
C GLY A 77 10.09 -3.78 1.09
N ARG A 78 10.48 -4.94 1.63
CA ARG A 78 9.72 -5.67 2.66
C ARG A 78 10.02 -5.22 4.09
N SER A 79 10.74 -4.11 4.28
CA SER A 79 11.17 -3.66 5.61
C SER A 79 9.98 -3.37 6.54
N LEU A 80 8.92 -2.73 6.02
CA LEU A 80 7.71 -2.46 6.78
C LEU A 80 7.00 -3.76 7.19
N THR A 81 6.80 -4.69 6.25
CA THR A 81 6.22 -6.01 6.52
C THR A 81 7.01 -6.76 7.59
N LEU A 82 8.34 -6.78 7.50
CA LEU A 82 9.21 -7.47 8.47
C LEU A 82 9.12 -6.83 9.86
N ALA A 83 9.03 -5.51 9.94
CA ALA A 83 8.86 -4.83 11.22
C ALA A 83 7.50 -5.16 11.87
N ILE A 84 6.43 -5.28 11.06
CA ILE A 84 5.10 -5.70 11.52
C ILE A 84 5.12 -7.15 11.99
N GLU A 85 5.72 -8.07 11.22
CA GLU A 85 5.83 -9.49 11.56
C GLU A 85 6.55 -9.73 12.90
N ASN A 86 7.55 -8.90 13.21
CA ASN A 86 8.31 -8.99 14.45
C ASN A 86 7.78 -8.07 15.55
N SER A 87 6.65 -7.39 15.33
CA SER A 87 6.03 -6.47 16.28
C SER A 87 6.95 -5.34 16.76
N TYR A 88 7.85 -4.85 15.89
CA TYR A 88 8.75 -3.74 16.19
C TYR A 88 8.06 -2.40 15.95
N TYR A 89 7.21 -1.99 16.88
CA TYR A 89 6.33 -0.82 16.73
C TYR A 89 7.08 0.49 16.48
N GLU A 90 8.22 0.71 17.13
CA GLU A 90 9.06 1.91 16.95
C GLU A 90 9.62 2.00 15.53
N VAL A 91 9.95 0.85 14.94
CA VAL A 91 10.41 0.76 13.55
C VAL A 91 9.25 1.01 12.59
N VAL A 92 8.08 0.42 12.84
CA VAL A 92 6.88 0.65 12.02
C VAL A 92 6.49 2.13 12.03
N GLU A 93 6.43 2.76 13.21
CA GLU A 93 6.11 4.18 13.36
C GLU A 93 7.10 5.06 12.59
N TYR A 94 8.40 4.77 12.69
CA TYR A 94 9.42 5.53 11.97
C TYR A 94 9.29 5.36 10.44
N LEU A 95 9.12 4.14 9.94
CA LEU A 95 8.99 3.87 8.51
C LEU A 95 7.74 4.55 7.93
N VAL A 96 6.61 4.49 8.64
CA VAL A 96 5.37 5.16 8.24
C VAL A 96 5.54 6.69 8.27
N ALA A 97 6.17 7.24 9.31
CA ALA A 97 6.44 8.68 9.41
C ALA A 97 7.42 9.17 8.33
N ALA A 98 8.35 8.33 7.89
CA ALA A 98 9.29 8.63 6.81
C ALA A 98 8.63 8.67 5.42
N GLY A 99 7.34 8.32 5.29
CA GLY A 99 6.65 8.30 3.99
C GLY A 99 7.03 7.09 3.15
N VAL A 100 7.35 5.97 3.79
CA VAL A 100 7.47 4.68 3.10
C VAL A 100 6.12 4.32 2.49
N GLU A 101 6.14 3.88 1.23
CA GLU A 101 4.92 3.43 0.56
C GLU A 101 4.34 2.20 1.28
N ILE A 102 3.10 2.33 1.76
CA ILE A 102 2.35 1.24 2.35
C ILE A 102 1.79 0.39 1.22
N SER A 103 2.21 -0.87 1.17
CA SER A 103 1.68 -1.83 0.20
C SER A 103 0.50 -2.59 0.78
N PHE A 104 -0.31 -3.15 -0.11
CA PHE A 104 -1.41 -4.04 0.25
C PHE A 104 -0.95 -5.18 1.20
N TRP A 105 0.23 -5.77 0.96
CA TRP A 105 0.79 -6.85 1.77
C TRP A 105 1.08 -6.42 3.22
N ASP A 106 1.45 -5.15 3.45
CA ASP A 106 1.72 -4.63 4.80
C ASP A 106 0.45 -4.57 5.63
N ILE A 107 -0.66 -4.13 5.02
CA ILE A 107 -1.98 -4.09 5.65
C ILE A 107 -2.46 -5.49 5.98
N GLN A 108 -2.38 -6.42 5.02
CA GLN A 108 -2.77 -7.81 5.27
C GLN A 108 -2.00 -8.38 6.46
N LYS A 109 -0.69 -8.13 6.52
CA LYS A 109 0.15 -8.61 7.61
C LYS A 109 -0.21 -7.98 8.96
N ALA A 110 -0.52 -6.69 8.97
CA ALA A 110 -0.97 -6.00 10.18
C ALA A 110 -2.35 -6.52 10.66
N ILE A 111 -3.24 -6.91 9.74
CA ILE A 111 -4.53 -7.55 10.08
C ILE A 111 -4.31 -8.94 10.69
N GLU A 112 -3.44 -9.75 10.08
CA GLU A 112 -3.08 -11.07 10.59
C GLU A 112 -2.46 -10.98 12.00
N GLU A 113 -1.54 -10.02 12.20
CA GLU A 113 -0.94 -9.76 13.52
C GLU A 113 -2.00 -9.32 14.53
N ALA A 114 -2.85 -8.36 14.18
CA ALA A 114 -3.93 -7.90 15.06
C ALA A 114 -4.91 -9.01 15.46
N LYS A 115 -5.17 -9.99 14.57
CA LYS A 115 -6.00 -11.16 14.89
C LYS A 115 -5.27 -12.12 15.85
N ALA A 116 -3.97 -12.33 15.66
CA ALA A 116 -3.18 -13.27 16.44
C ALA A 116 -2.78 -12.73 17.84
N SER A 117 -2.28 -11.49 17.90
CA SER A 117 -1.74 -10.86 19.12
C SER A 117 -2.78 -10.03 19.88
N ARG A 118 -3.96 -9.78 19.28
CA ARG A 118 -4.95 -8.77 19.71
C ARG A 118 -4.37 -7.36 19.78
N ASN A 119 -3.19 -7.13 19.18
CA ASN A 119 -2.57 -5.83 19.13
C ASN A 119 -2.92 -5.12 17.83
N VAL A 120 -3.69 -4.05 17.93
CA VAL A 120 -4.13 -3.28 16.76
C VAL A 120 -3.20 -2.10 16.45
N ARG A 121 -2.09 -1.93 17.18
CA ARG A 121 -1.25 -0.72 17.12
C ARG A 121 -0.63 -0.50 15.74
N SER A 122 0.00 -1.54 15.17
CA SER A 122 0.58 -1.47 13.82
C SER A 122 -0.48 -1.16 12.78
N LEU A 123 -1.64 -1.82 12.89
CA LEU A 123 -2.76 -1.63 11.99
C LEU A 123 -3.34 -0.21 12.08
N GLN A 124 -3.53 0.32 13.30
CA GLN A 124 -4.00 1.70 13.50
C GLN A 124 -3.07 2.72 12.85
N LEU A 125 -1.75 2.58 13.04
CA LEU A 125 -0.75 3.46 12.42
C LEU A 125 -0.82 3.43 10.89
N LEU A 126 -1.00 2.25 10.31
CA LEU A 126 -1.13 2.10 8.86
C LEU A 126 -2.43 2.73 8.37
N PHE A 127 -3.56 2.49 9.03
CA PHE A 127 -4.86 3.05 8.66
C PHE A 127 -4.90 4.58 8.72
N GLU A 128 -4.21 5.21 9.67
CA GLU A 128 -4.13 6.68 9.74
C GLU A 128 -3.42 7.32 8.55
N ARG A 129 -2.51 6.58 7.91
CA ARG A 129 -1.67 7.08 6.80
C ARG A 129 -2.02 6.45 5.46
N TRP A 130 -2.88 5.46 5.47
CA TRP A 130 -3.31 4.77 4.28
C TRP A 130 -4.51 5.47 3.67
N ASP A 131 -4.34 5.92 2.43
CA ASP A 131 -5.45 6.32 1.59
C ASP A 131 -6.24 5.08 1.15
N ILE A 132 -7.34 4.80 1.87
CA ILE A 132 -8.26 3.68 1.62
C ILE A 132 -8.87 3.76 0.21
N ASN A 133 -8.95 4.96 -0.37
CA ASN A 133 -9.50 5.19 -1.70
C ASN A 133 -8.45 5.08 -2.80
N ARG A 134 -7.18 4.86 -2.45
CA ARG A 134 -6.13 4.61 -3.44
C ARG A 134 -6.45 3.31 -4.16
N GLU A 135 -6.72 3.41 -5.46
CA GLU A 135 -6.87 2.25 -6.34
C GLU A 135 -5.60 1.41 -6.28
N PHE A 136 -5.71 0.20 -5.76
CA PHE A 136 -4.71 -0.84 -6.00
C PHE A 136 -5.06 -1.58 -7.29
N GLY A 137 -4.12 -2.38 -7.81
CA GLY A 137 -4.35 -3.14 -9.04
C GLY A 137 -5.54 -4.08 -8.92
N TRP A 138 -6.02 -4.60 -10.05
CA TRP A 138 -7.18 -5.52 -10.11
C TRP A 138 -7.09 -6.75 -9.18
N SER A 139 -5.88 -7.08 -8.69
CA SER A 139 -5.60 -8.20 -7.79
C SER A 139 -5.66 -7.85 -6.29
N ASP A 140 -5.85 -6.57 -5.94
CA ASP A 140 -5.77 -6.07 -4.58
C ASP A 140 -7.17 -5.53 -4.19
N PRO A 141 -8.01 -6.35 -3.52
CA PRO A 141 -9.35 -5.91 -3.15
C PRO A 141 -9.30 -4.76 -2.12
N PRO A 142 -10.35 -3.92 -2.07
CA PRO A 142 -10.39 -2.76 -1.19
C PRO A 142 -10.21 -3.16 0.28
N ALA A 143 -9.64 -2.25 1.09
CA ALA A 143 -9.32 -2.45 2.51
C ALA A 143 -10.39 -3.19 3.33
N LEU A 144 -11.66 -2.86 3.05
CA LEU A 144 -12.82 -3.38 3.75
C LEU A 144 -13.08 -4.87 3.49
N ALA A 145 -12.52 -5.45 2.42
CA ALA A 145 -12.67 -6.86 2.05
C ALA A 145 -11.93 -7.82 3.00
N TYR A 146 -10.98 -7.33 3.81
CA TYR A 146 -10.14 -8.17 4.68
C TYR A 146 -10.73 -8.48 6.04
N ASP A 147 -11.94 -8.00 6.32
CA ASP A 147 -12.64 -8.19 7.59
C ASP A 147 -11.73 -7.82 8.77
N PRO A 148 -11.39 -6.52 8.93
CA PRO A 148 -10.56 -6.05 10.03
C PRO A 148 -11.23 -6.38 11.37
N PRO A 149 -10.47 -6.61 12.46
CA PRO A 149 -11.04 -6.94 13.75
C PRO A 149 -12.12 -5.93 14.16
N SER A 150 -13.27 -6.40 14.66
CA SER A 150 -14.42 -5.54 14.99
C SER A 150 -14.10 -4.38 15.94
N SER A 151 -13.02 -4.50 16.71
CA SER A 151 -12.43 -3.47 17.57
C SER A 151 -12.02 -2.18 16.82
N LEU A 152 -11.73 -2.28 15.52
CA LEU A 152 -11.31 -1.16 14.66
C LEU A 152 -12.47 -0.52 13.90
N LEU A 153 -13.59 -1.23 13.77
CA LEU A 153 -14.81 -0.79 13.09
C LEU A 153 -15.73 0.05 14.00
N SER A 154 -15.19 0.61 15.09
CA SER A 154 -15.92 1.57 15.92
C SER A 154 -16.33 2.77 15.04
N PRO A 155 -17.58 3.27 15.14
CA PRO A 155 -18.13 4.29 14.24
C PRO A 155 -17.37 5.63 14.22
N ALA A 156 -16.38 5.83 15.11
CA ALA A 156 -15.55 7.02 15.15
C ALA A 156 -14.51 7.11 14.01
N SER A 157 -14.15 6.00 13.36
CA SER A 157 -13.07 5.98 12.36
C SER A 157 -13.55 5.94 10.89
N VAL A 158 -14.87 5.89 10.66
CA VAL A 158 -15.45 5.75 9.30
C VAL A 158 -15.90 7.10 8.71
N PHE A 159 -15.80 8.19 9.47
CA PHE A 159 -16.22 9.52 9.01
C PHE A 159 -15.09 10.55 9.15
N LEU A 160 -14.16 10.58 8.21
CA LEU A 160 -13.56 11.84 7.81
C LEU A 160 -13.61 11.91 6.28
N TYR A 161 -14.32 12.94 5.83
CA TYR A 161 -14.71 13.27 4.46
C TYR A 161 -13.54 13.58 3.55
#